data_AF-A0A2V7JZL2-F1
#
_entry.id   AF-A0A2V7JZL2-F1
#
_cell.length_a   1.000
_cell.length_b   1.000
_cell.length_c   1.000
_cell.angle_alpha   90.00
_cell.angle_beta   90.00
_cell.angle_gamma   90.00
#
_symmetry.space_group_name_H-M   'P 1'
#
loop_
_entity.id
_entity.type
_entity.pdbx_description
1 polymer ?
#
loop_
_entity_poly.entity_id
_entity_poly.type
_entity_poly.pdbx_seq_one_letter_code
_entity_poly.pdbx_strand_id
1 'polypeptide(L)' 'MRRAPAAELAVVDLQVCDRCGLCLPLCPPEAIHLEFTDLVVDRSACTGCRKCVAPCPVGALSMVPA' A
#
# COMPACT_ATOMS: atom_id res chain seq x y z
N MET A 1 12.52 10.01 -17.06
CA MET A 1 11.19 9.49 -16.69
C MET A 1 10.68 10.23 -15.47
N ARG A 2 10.01 11.37 -15.67
CA ARG A 2 9.39 12.14 -14.57
C ARG A 2 8.08 11.45 -14.21
N ARG A 3 8.08 10.59 -13.18
CA ARG A 3 6.84 10.00 -12.66
C ARG A 3 6.06 11.13 -12.01
N ALA A 4 4.90 11.47 -12.56
CA ALA A 4 3.97 12.37 -11.89
C ALA A 4 3.57 11.76 -10.54
N PRO A 5 3.31 12.58 -9.51
CA PRO A 5 2.77 12.08 -8.25
C PRO A 5 1.45 11.35 -8.52
N ALA A 6 1.23 10.23 -7.83
CA ALA A 6 -0.01 9.48 -7.97
C ALA A 6 -1.19 10.35 -7.53
N ALA A 7 -2.30 10.34 -8.28
CA ALA A 7 -3.52 11.06 -7.89
C ALA A 7 -4.21 10.42 -6.67
N GLU A 8 -3.96 9.12 -6.44
CA GLU A 8 -4.46 8.36 -5.30
C GLU A 8 -3.34 7.50 -4.72
N LEU A 9 -3.31 7.40 -3.39
CA LEU A 9 -2.34 6.65 -2.61
C LEU A 9 -3.02 5.52 -1.84
N ALA A 10 -2.31 4.41 -1.68
CA ALA A 10 -2.76 3.31 -0.83
C ALA A 10 -2.58 3.69 0.65
N VAL A 11 -3.58 3.36 1.47
CA VAL A 11 -3.55 3.52 2.94
C VAL A 11 -3.91 2.18 3.57
N VAL A 12 -3.20 1.84 4.65
CA VAL A 12 -3.45 0.64 5.46
C VAL A 12 -4.23 1.04 6.69
N ASP A 13 -5.37 0.39 6.94
CA ASP A 13 -6.05 0.43 8.22
C ASP A 13 -5.40 -0.60 9.17
N LEU A 14 -4.60 -0.11 10.13
CA LEU A 14 -3.89 -0.95 11.10
C LEU A 14 -4.81 -1.61 12.14
N GLN A 15 -6.07 -1.16 12.26
CA GLN A 15 -7.06 -1.82 13.12
C GLN A 15 -7.63 -3.08 12.46
N VAL A 16 -7.67 -3.12 11.13
CA VAL A 16 -8.15 -4.27 10.34
C VAL A 16 -6.99 -5.16 9.89
N CYS A 17 -5.80 -4.59 9.69
CA CYS A 17 -4.65 -5.30 9.18
C CYS A 17 -4.17 -6.42 10.13
N ASP A 18 -4.09 -7.64 9.60
CA ASP A 18 -3.57 -8.83 10.28
C ASP A 18 -2.05 -9.01 10.14
N ARG A 19 -1.37 -8.10 9.42
CA ARG A 19 0.06 -8.15 9.07
C ARG A 19 0.48 -9.43 8.33
N CYS A 20 -0.40 -10.02 7.52
CA CYS A 20 -0.06 -11.21 6.73
C CYS A 20 1.07 -11.00 5.69
N GLY A 21 1.35 -9.75 5.31
CA GLY A 21 2.45 -9.41 4.41
C GLY A 21 2.20 -9.69 2.92
N LEU A 22 1.01 -10.18 2.53
CA LEU A 22 0.66 -10.48 1.14
C LEU A 22 0.83 -9.29 0.18
N CYS A 23 0.61 -8.07 0.68
CA CYS A 23 0.73 -6.84 -0.11
C CYS A 23 2.18 -6.45 -0.46
N LEU A 24 3.17 -6.90 0.32
CA LEU A 24 4.59 -6.56 0.15
C LEU A 24 5.13 -6.96 -1.23
N PRO A 25 5.10 -8.26 -1.63
CA PRO A 25 5.61 -8.67 -2.95
C PRO A 25 4.73 -8.19 -4.12
N LEU A 26 3.50 -7.75 -3.85
CA LEU A 26 2.57 -7.29 -4.87
C LEU A 26 2.76 -5.83 -5.27
N CYS A 27 3.53 -5.06 -4.49
CA CYS A 27 3.81 -3.67 -4.75
C CYS A 27 5.02 -3.54 -5.70
N PRO A 28 4.83 -3.27 -7.01
CA PRO A 28 5.97 -3.20 -7.94
C PRO A 28 7.01 -2.13 -7.62
N PRO A 29 6.65 -0.94 -7.07
CA PRO A 29 7.66 0.03 -6.64
C PRO A 29 8.14 -0.22 -5.21
N GLU A 30 7.77 -1.35 -4.58
CA GLU A 30 8.13 -1.70 -3.20
C GLU A 30 7.72 -0.63 -2.17
N ALA A 31 6.68 0.15 -2.47
CA ALA A 31 6.22 1.25 -1.62
C ALA A 31 5.51 0.84 -0.33
N ILE A 32 5.46 -0.45 0.01
CA ILE A 32 4.83 -0.94 1.24
C ILE A 32 5.93 -1.61 2.06
N HIS A 33 6.07 -1.19 3.30
CA HIS A 33 7.12 -1.65 4.22
C HIS A 33 6.51 -2.15 5.51
N LEU A 34 7.16 -3.14 6.13
CA LEU A 34 6.86 -3.55 7.50
C LEU A 34 7.84 -2.82 8.42
N GLU A 35 7.34 -1.82 9.14
CA GLU A 35 8.11 -1.11 10.17
C GLU A 35 7.71 -1.67 11.54
N PHE A 36 8.58 -2.50 12.12
CA PHE A 36 8.31 -3.27 13.32
C PHE A 36 7.08 -4.18 13.19
N THR A 37 5.90 -3.68 13.59
CA THR A 37 4.62 -4.40 13.59
C THR A 37 3.57 -3.77 12.69
N ASP A 38 3.88 -2.65 12.05
CA ASP A 38 2.91 -1.88 11.25
C ASP A 38 3.31 -1.85 9.79
N LEU A 39 2.30 -2.00 8.92
CA LEU A 39 2.46 -1.86 7.48
C LEU A 39 2.33 -0.38 7.10
N VAL A 40 3.42 0.18 6.59
CA VAL A 40 3.55 1.58 6.21
C VAL A 40 3.63 1.68 4.70
N VAL A 41 2.95 2.69 4.12
CA VAL A 41 3.03 2.98 2.68
C VAL A 41 3.88 4.23 2.46
N ASP A 42 4.97 4.09 1.72
CA ASP A 42 5.76 5.21 1.22
C ASP A 42 4.98 5.95 0.12
N ARG A 43 4.50 7.16 0.48
CA ARG A 43 3.73 8.03 -0.40
C ARG A 43 4.51 8.48 -1.64
N SER A 44 5.83 8.59 -1.53
CA SER A 44 6.70 9.02 -2.63
C SER A 44 6.96 7.89 -3.64
N ALA A 45 7.01 6.65 -3.17
CA ALA A 45 7.21 5.47 -3.99
C ALA A 45 5.89 4.88 -4.54
N CYS A 46 4.75 5.14 -3.90
CA CYS A 46 3.46 4.63 -4.34
C CYS A 46 3.08 5.18 -5.73
N THR A 47 2.65 4.28 -6.63
CA THR A 47 2.21 4.64 -8.00
C THR A 47 0.71 4.84 -8.13
N GLY A 48 -0.07 4.47 -7.11
CA GLY A 48 -1.52 4.37 -7.22
C GLY A 48 -2.01 3.18 -8.07
N CYS A 49 -1.18 2.15 -8.32
CA CYS A 49 -1.54 1.03 -9.19
C CYS A 49 -2.61 0.06 -8.64
N ARG A 50 -3.00 0.21 -7.37
CA ARG A 50 -4.06 -0.56 -6.68
C ARG A 50 -3.88 -2.09 -6.58
N LYS A 51 -2.71 -2.63 -6.96
CA LYS A 51 -2.43 -4.07 -6.93
C LYS A 51 -2.49 -4.70 -5.54
N CYS A 52 -2.27 -3.92 -4.49
CA CYS A 52 -2.30 -4.39 -3.12
C CYS A 52 -3.72 -4.52 -2.54
N VAL A 53 -4.72 -3.84 -3.11
CA VAL A 53 -6.07 -3.74 -2.53
C VAL A 53 -6.85 -5.05 -2.69
N ALA A 54 -7.03 -5.52 -3.93
CA ALA A 54 -7.87 -6.69 -4.22
C ALA A 54 -7.38 -8.00 -3.55
N PRO A 55 -6.06 -8.24 -3.41
CA PRO A 55 -5.57 -9.46 -2.76
C PRO A 55 -5.60 -9.43 -1.22
N CYS A 56 -5.97 -8.31 -0.59
CA CYS A 56 -6.02 -8.22 0.87
C CYS A 56 -7.22 -9.02 1.42
N PRO A 57 -7.01 -10.14 2.14
CA PRO A 57 -8.10 -11.02 2.56
C PRO A 57 -9.02 -10.36 3.60
N VAL A 58 -8.46 -9.45 4.39
CA VAL A 58 -9.17 -8.72 5.46
C VAL A 58 -9.69 -7.35 5.00
N GLY A 59 -9.40 -6.94 3.76
CA GLY A 59 -9.85 -5.65 3.23
C GLY A 59 -9.24 -4.42 3.93
N ALA A 60 -8.05 -4.54 4.52
CA ALA A 60 -7.40 -3.46 5.26
C ALA A 60 -6.76 -2.36 4.37
N LEU A 61 -6.74 -2.53 3.06
CA LEU A 61 -6.09 -1.60 2.11
C LEU A 61 -7.14 -0.83 1.31
N SER A 62 -7.02 0.50 1.27
CA SER A 62 -7.90 1.39 0.51
C SER A 62 -7.12 2.46 -0.25
N MET A 63 -7.75 3.12 -1.21
CA MET A 63 -7.16 4.21 -1.98
C MET A 63 -7.77 5.54 -1.55
N VAL A 64 -6.92 6.52 -1.26
CA VAL A 64 -7.32 7.89 -0.90
C VAL A 64 -6.66 8.90 -1.84
N PRO A 65 -7.28 10.07 -2.07
CA PRO A 65 -6.64 11.16 -2.80
C PRO A 65 -5.30 11.56 -2.17
N ALA A 66 -4.29 11.81 -3.00
CA ALA A 66 -2.94 12.17 -2.58
C ALA A 66 -2.81 13.62 -2.09
#